data_AF-A0A2T2VU45-F1
#
_entry.id   AF-A0A2T2VU45-F1
#
_cell.length_a   1.000
_cell.length_b   1.000
_cell.length_c   1.000
_cell.angle_alpha   90.00
_cell.angle_beta   90.00
_cell.angle_gamma   90.00
#
_symmetry.space_group_name_H-M   'P 1'
#
loop_
_entity.id
_entity.type
_entity.pdbx_description
1 polymer ?
#
loop_
_entity_poly.entity_id
_entity_poly.type
_entity_poly.pdbx_seq_one_letter_code
_entity_poly.pdbx_strand_id
1 'polypeptide(L)'
;MMEHLLTSEAISALLTLTFLEIVLGIDNLIFISIITQKLSVQHQKLATNIGLFLAMLLRIVLLFGISVVVQMQSSWLTINTSWLKTNINGQAVILILGGLFLLYKSTHEIFE
;
A
#
# COMPACT_ATOMS: atom_id res chain seq x y z
N MET A 1 15.60 -16.83 19.97
CA MET A 1 14.65 -15.93 19.27
C MET A 1 15.22 -14.51 19.08
N MET A 2 15.97 -13.95 20.04
CA MET A 2 16.60 -12.61 19.91
C MET A 2 17.87 -12.58 19.04
N GLU A 3 18.61 -13.70 18.94
CA GLU A 3 19.84 -13.79 18.13
C GLU A 3 19.61 -13.67 16.62
N HIS A 4 18.39 -13.96 16.14
CA HIS A 4 18.03 -13.80 14.73
C HIS A 4 17.82 -12.33 14.31
N LEU A 5 17.69 -11.38 15.24
CA LEU A 5 17.54 -9.96 14.89
C LEU A 5 18.89 -9.25 14.68
N LEU A 6 19.98 -9.82 15.21
CA LEU A 6 21.35 -9.27 15.10
C LEU A 6 22.19 -9.96 14.03
N THR A 7 21.55 -10.74 13.15
CA THR A 7 22.21 -11.33 11.98
C THR A 7 22.45 -10.25 10.93
N SER A 8 23.53 -10.35 10.15
CA SER A 8 23.86 -9.37 9.09
C SER A 8 22.68 -9.13 8.12
N GLU A 9 21.93 -10.20 7.82
CA GLU A 9 20.72 -10.18 7.00
C GLU A 9 19.55 -9.41 7.66
N ALA A 10 19.36 -9.56 8.97
CA ALA A 10 18.30 -8.87 9.69
C ALA A 10 18.57 -7.37 9.78
N ILE A 11 19.83 -6.99 9.99
CA ILE A 11 20.25 -5.57 10.01
C ILE A 11 20.08 -4.93 8.63
N SER A 12 20.46 -5.61 7.56
CA SER A 12 20.29 -5.09 6.19
C SER A 12 18.81 -4.99 5.80
N ALA A 13 17.99 -5.96 6.18
CA ALA A 13 16.54 -5.91 5.99
C ALA A 13 15.90 -4.76 6.78
N LEU A 14 16.27 -4.58 8.06
CA LEU A 14 15.79 -3.48 8.90
C LEU A 14 16.16 -2.12 8.30
N LEU A 15 17.41 -1.95 7.86
CA LEU A 15 17.88 -0.72 7.21
C LEU A 15 17.09 -0.43 5.93
N THR A 16 16.93 -1.44 5.07
CA THR A 16 16.21 -1.29 3.81
C THR A 16 14.74 -0.96 4.05
N LEU A 17 14.08 -1.66 4.98
CA LEU A 17 12.69 -1.42 5.33
C LEU A 17 12.51 -0.02 5.92
N THR A 18 13.38 0.39 6.85
CA THR A 18 13.35 1.73 7.45
C THR A 18 13.56 2.80 6.40
N PHE A 19 14.47 2.58 5.45
CA PHE A 19 14.70 3.51 4.35
C PHE A 19 13.48 3.65 3.44
N LEU A 20 12.87 2.54 3.00
CA LEU A 20 11.65 2.56 2.17
C LEU A 20 10.49 3.25 2.90
N GLU A 21 10.34 2.96 4.19
CA GLU A 21 9.33 3.54 5.05
C GLU A 21 9.47 5.07 5.17
N ILE A 22 10.71 5.55 5.30
CA ILE A 22 11.02 6.98 5.31
C ILE A 22 10.68 7.62 3.96
N VAL A 23 11.13 7.04 2.84
CA VAL A 23 10.90 7.59 1.49
C VAL A 23 9.40 7.69 1.19
N LEU A 24 8.64 6.64 1.47
CA LEU A 24 7.18 6.61 1.29
C LEU A 24 6.45 7.56 2.26
N GLY A 25 6.95 7.70 3.49
CA GLY A 25 6.41 8.63 4.47
C GLY A 25 6.61 10.09 4.07
N ILE A 26 7.79 10.44 3.55
CA ILE A 26 8.14 11.79 3.14
C ILE A 26 7.24 12.26 2.00
N ASP A 27 6.99 11.44 0.98
CA ASP A 27 6.17 11.82 -0.17
C ASP A 27 4.75 12.24 0.26
N ASN A 28 4.14 11.46 1.15
CA ASN A 28 2.81 11.76 1.71
C ASN A 28 2.80 13.03 2.58
N LEU A 29 3.84 13.27 3.39
CA LEU A 29 3.96 14.50 4.19
C LEU A 29 4.14 15.74 3.31
N ILE A 30 4.99 15.64 2.29
CA ILE A 30 5.26 16.72 1.33
C ILE A 30 3.98 17.07 0.58
N PHE A 31 3.23 16.09 0.08
CA PHE A 31 1.97 16.33 -0.62
C PHE A 31 0.95 17.09 0.24
N ILE A 32 0.74 16.65 1.48
CA ILE A 32 -0.16 17.32 2.42
C ILE A 32 0.32 18.75 2.70
N SER A 33 1.62 18.95 2.91
CA SER A 33 2.20 20.27 3.15
C SER A 33 2.04 21.20 1.94
N ILE A 34 2.26 20.71 0.71
CA ILE A 34 2.10 21.50 -0.52
C ILE A 34 0.65 21.94 -0.73
N ILE A 35 -0.31 21.04 -0.51
CA ILE A 35 -1.73 21.37 -0.68
C ILE A 35 -2.20 22.34 0.40
N THR A 36 -1.82 22.10 1.65
CA THR A 36 -2.24 22.95 2.78
C THR A 36 -1.62 24.35 2.71
N GLN A 37 -0.47 24.54 2.08
CA GLN A 37 0.11 25.86 1.81
C GLN A 37 -0.78 26.76 0.92
N LYS A 38 -1.73 26.19 0.18
CA LYS A 38 -2.72 26.96 -0.60
C LYS A 38 -3.88 27.51 0.26
N LEU A 39 -4.00 27.12 1.53
CA LEU A 39 -5.01 27.64 2.46
C LEU A 39 -4.53 28.93 3.15
N SER A 40 -5.47 29.74 3.66
CA SER A 40 -5.15 30.91 4.47
C SER A 40 -4.31 30.51 5.68
N VAL A 41 -3.34 31.35 6.06
CA VAL A 41 -2.33 31.08 7.11
C VAL A 41 -2.95 30.61 8.43
N GLN A 42 -4.17 31.06 8.72
CA GLN A 42 -4.94 30.69 9.92
C GLN A 42 -5.43 29.22 9.89
N HIS A 43 -5.67 28.64 8.72
CA HIS A 43 -6.18 27.27 8.57
C HIS A 43 -5.12 26.24 8.16
N GLN A 44 -3.93 26.67 7.73
CA GLN A 44 -2.85 25.76 7.29
C GLN A 44 -2.52 24.71 8.36
N LYS A 45 -2.22 25.16 9.58
CA LYS A 45 -1.83 24.26 10.68
C LYS A 45 -2.92 23.25 11.05
N LEU A 46 -4.18 23.67 11.05
CA LEU A 46 -5.32 22.80 11.31
C LEU A 46 -5.46 21.76 10.19
N ALA A 47 -5.40 22.21 8.93
CA ALA A 47 -5.53 21.35 7.77
C ALA A 47 -4.39 20.34 7.66
N THR A 48 -3.14 20.72 7.95
CA THR A 48 -1.99 19.80 7.97
C THR A 48 -2.16 18.74 9.06
N ASN A 49 -2.57 19.12 10.27
CA ASN A 49 -2.76 18.17 11.37
C ASN A 49 -3.89 17.17 11.08
N ILE A 50 -5.02 17.65 10.55
CA ILE A 50 -6.14 16.79 10.15
C ILE A 50 -5.72 15.90 8.99
N GLY A 51 -5.03 16.44 7.98
CA GLY A 51 -4.51 15.68 6.84
C GLY A 51 -3.55 14.57 7.27
N LEU A 52 -2.63 14.88 8.20
CA LEU A 52 -1.69 13.91 8.76
C LEU A 52 -2.41 12.80 9.54
N PHE A 53 -3.36 13.18 10.41
CA PHE A 53 -4.14 12.22 11.17
C PHE A 53 -4.94 11.29 10.25
N LEU A 54 -5.61 11.86 9.24
CA LEU A 54 -6.38 11.11 8.26
C LEU A 54 -5.48 10.20 7.42
N ALA A 55 -4.29 10.66 7.02
CA ALA A 55 -3.32 9.85 6.28
C ALA A 55 -2.83 8.64 7.08
N MET A 56 -2.52 8.83 8.36
CA MET A 56 -2.16 7.72 9.25
C MET A 56 -3.33 6.73 9.44
N LEU A 57 -4.55 7.24 9.59
CA LEU A 57 -5.75 6.40 9.71
C LEU A 57 -6.01 5.58 8.44
N LEU A 58 -5.97 6.25 7.27
CA LEU A 58 -6.13 5.60 5.97
C LEU A 58 -5.08 4.50 5.79
N ARG A 59 -3.83 4.75 6.22
CA ARG A 59 -2.76 3.77 6.16
C ARG A 59 -3.09 2.51 6.96
N ILE A 60 -3.59 2.65 8.19
CA ILE A 60 -4.00 1.50 9.03
C ILE A 60 -5.13 0.72 8.34
N VAL A 61 -6.12 1.43 7.79
CA VAL A 61 -7.24 0.81 7.06
C VAL A 61 -6.74 0.04 5.83
N LEU A 62 -5.84 0.62 5.04
CA LEU A 62 -5.26 -0.03 3.86
C LEU A 62 -4.43 -1.25 4.26
N LEU A 63 -3.61 -1.17 5.32
CA LEU A 63 -2.84 -2.31 5.83
C LEU A 63 -3.76 -3.45 6.29
N PHE A 64 -4.85 -3.13 6.99
CA PHE A 64 -5.85 -4.12 7.37
C PHE A 64 -6.53 -4.74 6.13
N GLY A 65 -6.87 -3.92 5.14
CA GLY A 65 -7.39 -4.37 3.85
C GLY A 65 -6.45 -5.34 3.15
N ILE A 66 -5.14 -5.02 3.07
CA ILE A 66 -4.13 -5.92 2.53
C ILE A 66 -4.09 -7.23 3.32
N SER A 67 -4.14 -7.19 4.65
CA SER A 67 -4.17 -8.40 5.48
C SER A 67 -5.38 -9.29 5.18
N VAL A 68 -6.56 -8.70 4.97
CA VAL A 68 -7.78 -9.43 4.56
C VAL A 68 -7.59 -10.05 3.17
N VAL A 69 -7.07 -9.28 2.20
CA VAL A 69 -6.80 -9.77 0.84
C VAL A 69 -5.80 -10.92 0.83
N VAL A 70 -4.75 -10.85 1.65
CA VAL A 70 -3.76 -11.93 1.82
C VAL A 70 -4.38 -13.13 2.53
N GLN A 71 -5.27 -12.96 3.50
CA GLN A 71 -5.98 -14.07 4.13
C GLN A 71 -6.97 -14.76 3.17
N MET A 72 -7.54 -14.02 2.21
CA MET A 72 -8.29 -14.59 1.10
C MET A 72 -7.42 -15.40 0.13
N GLN A 73 -6.18 -15.76 0.50
CA GLN A 73 -5.32 -16.68 -0.24
C GLN A 73 -5.65 -18.16 -0.02
N SER A 74 -6.58 -18.51 0.87
CA SER A 74 -7.03 -19.90 1.01
C SER A 74 -7.78 -20.32 -0.27
N SER A 75 -7.17 -21.18 -1.11
CA SER A 75 -7.82 -21.74 -2.32
C SER A 75 -9.22 -22.26 -1.99
N TRP A 76 -10.25 -21.57 -2.47
CA TRP A 76 -11.64 -22.05 -2.34
C TRP A 76 -11.91 -23.21 -3.31
N LEU A 77 -11.19 -23.26 -4.44
CA LEU A 77 -11.30 -24.31 -5.47
C LEU A 77 -9.92 -24.63 -6.05
N THR A 78 -9.42 -25.82 -5.72
CA THR A 78 -8.17 -26.38 -6.28
C THR A 78 -8.54 -27.28 -7.46
N ILE A 79 -8.53 -26.75 -8.69
CA ILE A 79 -8.74 -27.59 -9.88
C ILE A 79 -7.36 -28.09 -10.35
N ASN A 80 -7.02 -29.32 -9.94
CA ASN A 80 -5.84 -30.04 -10.41
C ASN A 80 -6.23 -30.89 -11.63
N THR A 81 -6.09 -30.33 -12.83
CA THR A 81 -6.16 -31.08 -14.09
C THR A 81 -4.76 -31.17 -14.71
N SER A 82 -4.44 -32.30 -15.36
CA SER A 82 -3.09 -32.68 -15.82
C SER A 82 -2.37 -31.66 -16.72
N TRP A 83 -3.06 -30.63 -17.24
CA TRP A 83 -2.50 -29.63 -18.15
C TRP A 83 -2.59 -28.18 -17.61
N LEU A 84 -3.34 -27.92 -16.54
CA LEU A 84 -3.46 -26.58 -15.96
C LEU A 84 -3.76 -26.68 -14.46
N LYS A 85 -2.86 -26.10 -13.65
CA LYS A 85 -3.07 -25.87 -12.22
C LYS A 85 -3.57 -24.45 -12.04
N THR A 86 -4.87 -24.27 -11.86
CA THR A 86 -5.44 -22.95 -11.55
C THR A 86 -6.06 -22.99 -10.17
N ASN A 87 -5.57 -22.12 -9.29
CA ASN A 87 -6.15 -21.87 -7.98
C ASN A 87 -7.01 -20.62 -8.13
N ILE A 88 -8.33 -20.79 -8.23
CA ILE A 88 -9.23 -19.64 -8.23
C ILE A 88 -9.34 -19.17 -6.79
N ASN A 89 -8.76 -18.00 -6.55
CA ASN A 89 -8.60 -17.42 -5.22
C ASN A 89 -9.19 -16.01 -5.20
N GLY A 90 -9.67 -15.57 -4.05
CA GLY A 90 -10.20 -14.20 -3.91
C GLY A 90 -9.19 -13.14 -4.34
N GLN A 91 -7.90 -13.40 -4.06
CA GLN A 91 -6.78 -12.55 -4.52
C GLN A 91 -6.71 -12.43 -6.05
N ALA A 92 -6.97 -13.50 -6.81
CA ALA A 92 -6.85 -13.48 -8.27
C ALA A 92 -7.89 -12.56 -8.91
N VAL A 93 -9.12 -12.56 -8.38
CA VAL A 93 -10.19 -11.66 -8.83
C VAL A 93 -9.81 -10.20 -8.55
N ILE A 94 -9.31 -9.92 -7.34
CA ILE A 94 -8.88 -8.58 -6.94
C ILE A 94 -7.71 -8.09 -7.81
N LEU A 95 -6.73 -8.96 -8.11
CA LEU A 95 -5.60 -8.63 -8.98
C LEU A 95 -6.03 -8.33 -10.41
N ILE A 96 -6.96 -9.10 -10.98
CA ILE A 96 -7.49 -8.84 -12.33
C ILE A 96 -8.25 -7.51 -12.37
N LEU A 97 -9.14 -7.28 -11.40
CA LEU A 97 -9.90 -6.03 -11.32
C LEU A 97 -8.98 -4.82 -11.10
N GLY A 98 -8.02 -4.92 -10.18
CA GLY A 98 -7.03 -3.87 -9.91
C GLY A 98 -6.12 -3.60 -11.11
N GLY A 99 -5.66 -4.65 -11.79
CA GLY A 99 -4.85 -4.52 -13.01
C GLY A 99 -5.61 -3.82 -14.14
N LEU A 100 -6.86 -4.21 -14.40
CA LEU A 100 -7.72 -3.54 -15.38
C LEU A 100 -7.99 -2.08 -15.01
N PHE A 101 -8.24 -1.80 -13.73
CA PHE A 101 -8.43 -0.43 -13.24
C PHE A 101 -7.20 0.45 -13.47
N LEU A 102 -6.00 -0.06 -13.21
CA LEU A 102 -4.74 0.66 -13.47
C LEU A 102 -4.54 0.90 -14.96
N LEU A 103 -4.77 -0.11 -15.81
CA LEU A 103 -4.67 0.05 -17.26
C LEU A 103 -5.61 1.12 -17.79
N TYR A 104 -6.86 1.14 -17.31
CA TYR A 104 -7.84 2.17 -17.65
C TYR A 104 -7.37 3.56 -17.21
N LYS A 105 -6.97 3.72 -15.94
CA LYS A 105 -6.55 5.01 -15.39
C LYS A 105 -5.30 5.55 -16.07
N SER A 106 -4.26 4.73 -16.22
CA SER A 106 -3.02 5.11 -16.90
C SER A 106 -3.27 5.43 -18.37
N THR A 107 -4.19 4.74 -19.04
CA THR A 107 -4.60 5.12 -20.40
C THR A 107 -5.26 6.49 -20.39
N HIS A 108 -6.25 6.71 -19.52
CA HIS A 108 -6.96 7.99 -19.46
C HIS A 108 -6.05 9.19 -19.14
N GLU A 109 -5.10 9.05 -18.20
CA GLU A 109 -4.13 10.11 -17.85
C GLU A 109 -3.13 10.43 -18.97
N ILE A 110 -2.92 9.52 -19.94
CA ILE A 110 -2.06 9.78 -21.10
C ILE A 110 -2.83 10.51 -22.23
N PHE A 111 -4.14 10.30 -22.31
CA PHE A 111 -5.00 10.91 -23.33
C PHE A 111 -5.60 12.26 -22.90
N GLU A 112 -5.34 12.70 -21.67
CA GLU A 112 -5.71 14.00 -21.10
C GLU A 112 -4.49 14.94 -21.02
#